data_AF-A0A074WGL8-F1
#
_entry.id   AF-A0A074WGL8-F1
#
_cell.length_a   1.000
_cell.length_b   1.000
_cell.length_c   1.000
_cell.angle_alpha   90.00
_cell.angle_beta   90.00
_cell.angle_gamma   90.00
#
_symmetry.space_group_name_H-M   'P 1'
#
loop_
_entity.id
_entity.type
_entity.pdbx_description
1 polymer ?
#
loop_
_entity_poly.entity_id
_entity_poly.type
_entity_poly.pdbx_seq_one_letter_code
_entity_poly.pdbx_strand_id
1 'polypeptide(L)'
;VLLGDGPKASRETKLFHRNLLMSVSGFFAAGLTSSFKEASTGLFELEEEDSATFSVFEQWVYRNRLFIKKPITSSPDLFSDTEDDRQEWECLPRLYTLGERLDAPRFKDAVVSAIIEKVNESKVVPDNWASYVYQNTVPACALRRLIVDFHVF
;
A
#
# COMPACT_ATOMS: atom_id res chain seq x y z
N VAL A 1 -6.38 -14.58 4.79
CA VAL A 1 -6.71 -13.69 3.65
C VAL A 1 -6.33 -14.40 2.37
N LEU A 2 -7.27 -14.53 1.44
CA LEU A 2 -7.06 -15.07 0.10
C LEU A 2 -6.88 -13.90 -0.88
N LEU A 3 -5.82 -13.95 -1.69
CA LEU A 3 -5.43 -12.88 -2.60
C LEU A 3 -5.52 -13.33 -4.06
N GLY A 4 -5.92 -12.39 -4.92
CA GLY A 4 -5.93 -12.53 -6.38
C GLY A 4 -7.21 -13.11 -6.96
N ASP A 5 -7.32 -12.99 -8.28
CA ASP A 5 -8.42 -13.51 -9.08
C ASP A 5 -8.11 -14.94 -9.59
N GLY A 6 -9.16 -15.74 -9.82
CA GLY A 6 -9.04 -17.12 -10.31
C GLY A 6 -9.53 -18.20 -9.32
N PRO A 7 -9.30 -19.50 -9.61
CA PRO A 7 -9.78 -20.60 -8.78
C PRO A 7 -9.21 -20.53 -7.35
N LYS A 8 -10.03 -20.78 -6.31
CA LYS A 8 -9.59 -20.71 -4.91
C LYS A 8 -8.34 -21.55 -4.59
N ALA A 9 -8.11 -22.63 -5.33
CA ALA A 9 -6.96 -23.52 -5.16
C ALA A 9 -5.62 -22.90 -5.65
N SER A 10 -5.66 -21.92 -6.54
CA SER A 10 -4.46 -21.21 -7.03
C SER A 10 -4.25 -19.85 -6.39
N ARG A 11 -5.20 -19.37 -5.56
CA ARG A 11 -5.10 -18.10 -4.85
C ARG A 11 -4.11 -18.20 -3.70
N GLU A 12 -3.30 -17.15 -3.50
CA GLU A 12 -2.36 -17.11 -2.39
C GLU A 12 -3.11 -16.91 -1.07
N THR A 13 -2.77 -17.71 -0.06
CA THR A 13 -3.35 -17.59 1.28
C THR A 13 -2.31 -17.05 2.25
N LYS A 14 -2.61 -15.92 2.90
CA LYS A 14 -1.82 -15.34 3.98
C LYS A 14 -2.54 -15.44 5.33
N LEU A 15 -1.80 -15.81 6.37
CA LEU A 15 -2.31 -16.01 7.72
C LEU A 15 -1.87 -14.89 8.67
N PHE A 16 -2.81 -14.37 9.46
CA PHE A 16 -2.59 -13.24 10.34
C PHE A 16 -3.04 -13.53 11.76
N HIS A 17 -2.35 -12.92 12.72
CA HIS A 17 -2.83 -12.87 14.09
C HIS A 17 -4.02 -11.91 14.18
N ARG A 18 -5.19 -12.46 14.54
CA ARG A 18 -6.48 -11.76 14.55
C ARG A 18 -6.40 -10.39 15.23
N ASN A 19 -5.96 -10.36 16.49
CA ASN A 19 -5.92 -9.13 17.30
C ASN A 19 -5.00 -8.07 16.69
N LEU A 20 -3.88 -8.50 16.12
CA LEU A 20 -2.92 -7.60 15.50
C LEU A 20 -3.49 -6.98 14.22
N LEU A 21 -4.08 -7.80 13.35
CA LEU A 21 -4.72 -7.34 12.12
C LEU A 21 -5.86 -6.36 12.40
N MET A 22 -6.71 -6.67 13.37
CA MET A 22 -7.80 -5.78 13.79
C MET A 22 -7.31 -4.47 14.39
N SER A 23 -6.16 -4.46 15.08
CA SER A 23 -5.60 -3.21 15.62
C SER A 23 -5.03 -2.28 14.55
N VAL A 24 -4.70 -2.82 13.37
CA VAL A 24 -4.08 -2.08 12.26
C VAL A 24 -5.13 -1.61 11.24
N SER A 25 -6.20 -2.38 11.05
CA SER A 25 -7.20 -2.17 9.99
C SER A 25 -8.62 -2.23 10.55
N GLY A 26 -9.35 -1.12 10.36
CA GLY A 26 -10.77 -1.03 10.72
C GLY A 26 -11.65 -1.97 9.88
N PHE A 27 -11.28 -2.21 8.62
CA PHE A 27 -11.97 -3.16 7.73
C PHE A 27 -11.96 -4.57 8.31
N PHE A 28 -10.78 -5.09 8.69
CA PHE A 28 -10.67 -6.42 9.28
C PHE A 28 -11.29 -6.47 10.68
N ALA A 29 -11.17 -5.40 11.48
CA ALA A 29 -11.85 -5.31 12.76
C ALA A 29 -13.37 -5.46 12.60
N ALA A 30 -13.98 -4.64 11.74
CA ALA A 30 -15.40 -4.68 11.46
C ALA A 30 -15.83 -6.05 10.91
N GLY A 31 -15.10 -6.59 9.93
CA GLY A 31 -15.40 -7.91 9.35
C GLY A 31 -15.35 -9.03 10.39
N LEU A 32 -14.33 -9.05 11.25
CA LEU A 32 -14.14 -10.09 12.26
C LEU A 32 -15.07 -9.97 13.47
N THR A 33 -15.61 -8.79 13.78
CA THR A 33 -16.55 -8.60 14.90
C THR A 33 -18.01 -8.53 14.46
N SER A 34 -18.27 -8.53 13.16
CA SER A 34 -19.62 -8.50 12.60
C SER A 34 -20.37 -9.83 12.74
N SER A 35 -21.61 -9.86 12.28
CA SER A 35 -22.38 -11.08 12.05
C SER A 35 -22.17 -11.69 10.66
N PHE A 36 -21.19 -11.19 9.88
CA PHE A 36 -20.93 -11.69 8.54
C PHE A 36 -20.19 -13.04 8.55
N LYS A 37 -20.11 -13.69 7.39
CA LYS A 37 -19.46 -14.99 7.22
C LYS A 37 -17.98 -14.92 7.61
N GLU A 38 -17.34 -13.80 7.37
CA GLU A 38 -15.94 -13.50 7.69
C GLU A 38 -15.68 -13.58 9.19
N ALA A 39 -16.65 -13.21 10.04
CA ALA A 39 -16.50 -13.28 11.49
C ALA A 39 -16.47 -14.72 12.02
N SER A 40 -17.22 -15.62 11.39
CA SER A 40 -17.27 -17.05 11.75
C SER A 40 -16.16 -17.86 11.08
N THR A 41 -15.82 -17.55 9.84
CA THR A 41 -14.82 -18.29 9.06
C THR A 41 -13.40 -17.76 9.21
N GLY A 42 -13.23 -16.48 9.59
CA GLY A 42 -11.93 -15.81 9.59
C GLY A 42 -11.31 -15.65 8.20
N LEU A 43 -12.08 -15.89 7.14
CA LEU A 43 -11.63 -15.89 5.76
C LEU A 43 -12.08 -14.61 5.06
N PHE A 44 -11.11 -13.85 4.55
CA PHE A 44 -11.34 -12.68 3.74
C PHE A 44 -10.82 -12.94 2.33
N GLU A 45 -11.67 -12.76 1.33
CA GLU A 45 -11.34 -12.92 -0.09
C GLU A 45 -11.15 -11.53 -0.69
N LEU A 46 -9.91 -11.22 -1.11
CA LEU A 46 -9.53 -9.94 -1.71
C LEU A 46 -9.05 -10.19 -3.14
N GLU A 47 -10.00 -10.19 -4.08
CA GLU A 47 -9.76 -10.59 -5.47
C GLU A 47 -9.02 -9.52 -6.28
N GLU A 48 -9.23 -8.25 -5.94
CA GLU A 48 -8.63 -7.10 -6.61
C GLU A 48 -7.20 -6.79 -6.16
N GLU A 49 -6.73 -7.44 -5.08
CA GLU A 49 -5.46 -7.11 -4.45
C GLU A 49 -4.33 -8.01 -4.94
N ASP A 50 -3.27 -7.36 -5.41
CA ASP A 50 -2.04 -8.02 -5.84
C ASP A 50 -1.23 -8.54 -4.63
N SER A 51 -0.65 -9.73 -4.78
CA SER A 51 0.08 -10.38 -3.69
C SER A 51 1.33 -9.61 -3.25
N ALA A 52 2.06 -9.01 -4.19
CA ALA A 52 3.27 -8.25 -3.86
C ALA A 52 2.91 -7.01 -3.04
N THR A 53 1.86 -6.28 -3.45
CA THR A 53 1.36 -5.11 -2.71
C THR A 53 0.90 -5.49 -1.30
N PHE A 54 0.14 -6.59 -1.18
CA PHE A 54 -0.35 -7.06 0.11
C PHE A 54 0.76 -7.60 1.02
N SER A 55 1.85 -8.12 0.46
CA SER A 55 3.01 -8.57 1.23
C SER A 55 3.70 -7.42 1.98
N VAL A 56 3.68 -6.20 1.44
CA VAL A 56 4.19 -5.01 2.14
C VAL A 56 3.27 -4.65 3.32
N PHE A 57 1.95 -4.72 3.12
CA PHE A 57 0.99 -4.54 4.22
C PHE A 57 1.16 -5.61 5.29
N GLU A 58 1.42 -6.86 4.91
CA GLU A 58 1.73 -7.94 5.86
C GLU A 58 2.94 -7.60 6.72
N GLN A 59 4.04 -7.12 6.12
CA GLN A 59 5.21 -6.68 6.87
C GLN A 59 4.88 -5.51 7.80
N TRP A 60 4.07 -4.56 7.36
CA TRP A 60 3.61 -3.45 8.19
C TRP A 60 2.84 -3.94 9.42
N VAL A 61 1.89 -4.87 9.25
CA VAL A 61 1.09 -5.42 10.36
C VAL A 61 1.98 -5.97 11.46
N TYR A 62 3.07 -6.66 11.10
CA TYR A 62 3.96 -7.31 12.08
C TYR A 62 5.08 -6.41 12.61
N ARG A 63 5.59 -5.49 11.79
CA ARG A 63 6.81 -4.73 12.11
C ARG A 63 6.53 -3.26 12.40
N ASN A 64 5.33 -2.77 12.09
CA ASN A 64 4.93 -1.36 12.17
C ASN A 64 5.96 -0.44 11.49
N ARG A 65 6.52 -0.92 10.36
CA ARG A 65 7.52 -0.25 9.53
C ARG A 65 7.30 -0.62 8.08
N LEU A 66 7.41 0.37 7.20
CA LEU A 66 7.48 0.16 5.76
C LEU A 66 8.93 -0.13 5.37
N PHE A 67 9.13 -1.23 4.66
CA PHE A 67 10.43 -1.57 4.08
C PHE A 67 10.40 -1.13 2.62
N ILE A 68 10.74 0.13 2.42
CA ILE A 68 10.96 0.74 1.11
C ILE A 68 12.48 0.70 0.92
N LYS A 69 12.93 0.10 -0.19
CA LYS A 69 14.33 -0.01 -0.54
C LYS A 69 14.88 1.41 -0.68
N LYS A 70 15.90 1.76 0.08
CA LYS A 70 16.61 3.02 -0.18
C LYS A 70 17.31 2.90 -1.54
N PRO A 71 17.29 3.96 -2.37
CA PRO A 71 18.13 3.98 -3.57
C PRO A 71 19.57 3.74 -3.12
N ILE A 72 20.25 2.77 -3.75
CA ILE A 72 21.63 2.43 -3.41
C ILE A 72 22.50 3.60 -3.88
N THR A 73 22.69 4.57 -2.99
CA THR A 73 23.61 5.71 -3.19
C THR A 73 25.05 5.24 -3.00
N SER A 74 25.57 4.50 -3.97
CA SER A 74 27.01 4.21 -4.09
C SER A 74 27.75 5.16 -5.02
N SER A 75 27.10 6.21 -5.53
CA SER A 75 27.75 7.30 -6.27
C SER A 75 26.79 8.49 -6.48
N PRO A 76 27.20 9.74 -6.25
CA PRO A 76 26.34 10.93 -6.43
C PRO A 76 26.03 11.27 -7.89
N ASP A 77 26.67 10.60 -8.86
CA ASP A 77 26.73 11.04 -10.26
C ASP A 77 25.98 10.16 -11.25
N LEU A 78 25.24 9.14 -10.79
CA LEU A 78 24.32 8.40 -11.65
C LEU A 78 22.93 8.42 -11.04
N PHE A 79 22.02 9.13 -11.70
CA PHE A 79 20.59 8.85 -11.59
C PHE A 79 20.40 7.35 -11.83
N SER A 80 20.22 6.57 -10.77
CA SER A 80 19.98 5.14 -10.89
C SER A 80 18.54 4.95 -11.35
N ASP A 81 18.30 5.08 -12.65
CA ASP A 81 17.09 4.60 -13.31
C ASP A 81 17.13 3.07 -13.37
N THR A 82 17.30 2.44 -12.21
CA THR A 82 17.30 0.99 -12.09
C THR A 82 15.85 0.50 -12.13
N GLU A 83 15.61 -0.67 -12.71
CA GLU A 83 14.27 -1.27 -12.75
C GLU A 83 13.65 -1.38 -11.35
N ASP A 84 14.48 -1.61 -10.33
CA ASP A 84 14.09 -1.68 -8.91
C ASP A 84 13.52 -0.34 -8.38
N ASP A 85 14.15 0.80 -8.73
CA ASP A 85 13.67 2.12 -8.31
C ASP A 85 12.32 2.47 -8.96
N ARG A 86 12.16 2.10 -10.24
CA ARG A 86 10.92 2.31 -10.99
C ARG A 86 9.78 1.46 -10.45
N GLN A 87 10.05 0.19 -10.14
CA GLN A 87 9.07 -0.72 -9.55
C GLN A 87 8.58 -0.21 -8.17
N GLU A 88 9.47 0.40 -7.39
CA GLU A 88 9.09 0.98 -6.11
C GLU A 88 8.22 2.23 -6.25
N TRP A 89 8.56 3.14 -7.17
CA TRP A 89 7.71 4.30 -7.51
C TRP A 89 6.30 3.84 -7.95
N GLU A 90 6.18 2.76 -8.69
CA GLU A 90 4.86 2.24 -9.10
C GLU A 90 4.07 1.57 -7.96
N CYS A 91 4.76 1.10 -6.92
CA CYS A 91 4.14 0.40 -5.78
C CYS A 91 3.52 1.38 -4.77
N LEU A 92 4.15 2.52 -4.51
CA LEU A 92 3.68 3.51 -3.52
C LEU A 92 2.21 3.94 -3.65
N PRO A 93 1.69 4.33 -4.83
CA PRO A 93 0.29 4.73 -4.96
C PRO A 93 -0.66 3.55 -4.72
N ARG A 94 -0.25 2.31 -5.07
CA ARG A 94 -1.02 1.08 -4.82
C ARG A 94 -1.11 0.76 -3.33
N LEU A 95 -0.01 0.94 -2.60
CA LEU A 95 0.02 0.79 -1.14
C LEU A 95 -0.91 1.79 -0.46
N TYR A 96 -0.93 3.04 -0.93
CA TYR A 96 -1.85 4.04 -0.39
C TYR A 96 -3.31 3.64 -0.62
N THR A 97 -3.68 3.24 -1.85
CA THR A 97 -5.05 2.80 -2.17
C THR A 97 -5.45 1.55 -1.39
N LEU A 98 -4.52 0.61 -1.19
CA LEU A 98 -4.74 -0.56 -0.33
C LEU A 98 -5.06 -0.12 1.11
N GLY A 99 -4.29 0.83 1.64
CA GLY A 99 -4.54 1.40 2.98
C GLY A 99 -5.90 2.08 3.13
N GLU A 100 -6.41 2.71 2.07
CA GLU A 100 -7.77 3.28 2.05
C GLU A 100 -8.82 2.18 2.11
N ARG A 101 -8.71 1.15 1.26
CA ARG A 101 -9.65 0.02 1.19
C ARG A 101 -9.70 -0.79 2.48
N LEU A 102 -8.54 -1.01 3.09
CA LEU A 102 -8.42 -1.74 4.34
C LEU A 102 -8.71 -0.87 5.58
N ASP A 103 -9.05 0.41 5.41
CA ASP A 103 -9.24 1.35 6.53
C ASP A 103 -8.08 1.29 7.54
N ALA A 104 -6.86 1.48 7.03
CA ALA A 104 -5.62 1.40 7.78
C ALA A 104 -4.92 2.79 7.82
N PRO A 105 -5.40 3.75 8.62
CA PRO A 105 -4.93 5.14 8.59
C PRO A 105 -3.43 5.28 8.89
N ARG A 106 -2.92 4.57 9.90
CA ARG A 106 -1.49 4.62 10.24
C ARG A 106 -0.58 4.08 9.14
N PHE A 107 -1.08 3.11 8.37
CA PHE A 107 -0.36 2.59 7.21
C PHE A 107 -0.31 3.63 6.10
N LYS A 108 -1.45 4.28 5.80
CA LYS A 108 -1.50 5.38 4.82
C LYS A 108 -0.53 6.51 5.16
N ASP A 109 -0.50 6.94 6.43
CA ASP A 109 0.40 8.00 6.89
C ASP A 109 1.88 7.61 6.70
N ALA A 110 2.21 6.33 6.95
CA ALA A 110 3.55 5.82 6.70
C ALA A 110 3.88 5.81 5.20
N VAL A 111 2.94 5.43 4.34
CA VAL A 111 3.13 5.45 2.88
C VAL A 111 3.37 6.88 2.40
N VAL A 112 2.58 7.84 2.87
CA VAL A 112 2.77 9.27 2.56
C VAL A 112 4.14 9.76 3.03
N SER A 113 4.55 9.40 4.25
CA SER A 113 5.86 9.77 4.78
C SER A 113 6.98 9.26 3.89
N ALA A 114 6.86 8.02 3.39
CA ALA A 114 7.86 7.44 2.51
C ALA A 114 7.83 8.01 1.09
N ILE A 115 6.66 8.41 0.57
CA ILE A 115 6.57 9.17 -0.69
C ILE A 115 7.36 10.47 -0.57
N ILE A 116 7.14 11.22 0.53
CA ILE A 116 7.83 12.50 0.78
C ILE A 116 9.34 12.29 0.94
N GLU A 117 9.76 11.27 1.70
CA GLU A 117 11.18 10.93 1.85
C GLU A 117 11.82 10.60 0.49
N LYS A 118 11.16 9.78 -0.33
CA LYS A 118 11.67 9.38 -1.66
C LYS A 118 11.76 10.57 -2.62
N VAL A 119 10.75 11.44 -2.67
CA VAL A 119 10.81 12.69 -3.47
C VAL A 119 11.96 13.59 -2.99
N ASN A 120 12.15 13.71 -1.68
CA ASN A 120 13.21 14.55 -1.13
C ASN A 120 14.62 13.98 -1.37
N GLU A 121 14.79 12.65 -1.34
CA GLU A 121 16.04 11.95 -1.62
C GLU A 121 16.37 11.98 -3.13
N SER A 122 15.40 11.67 -4.00
CA SER A 122 15.63 11.58 -5.46
C SER A 122 15.62 12.94 -6.17
N LYS A 123 14.96 13.95 -5.59
CA LYS A 123 14.60 15.22 -6.25
C LYS A 123 13.75 15.04 -7.51
N VAL A 124 13.06 13.90 -7.64
CA VAL A 124 12.15 13.59 -8.74
C VAL A 124 10.73 13.55 -8.24
N VAL A 125 9.83 14.23 -8.97
CA VAL A 125 8.39 14.20 -8.74
C VAL A 125 7.75 13.20 -9.71
N PRO A 126 6.84 12.31 -9.25
CA PRO A 126 6.15 11.38 -10.13
C PRO A 126 5.12 12.09 -11.02
N ASP A 127 5.24 11.94 -12.34
CA ASP A 127 4.40 12.58 -13.35
C ASP A 127 3.21 11.70 -13.80
N ASN A 128 3.30 10.38 -13.64
CA ASN A 128 2.32 9.41 -14.12
C ASN A 128 1.29 8.94 -13.08
N TRP A 129 1.42 9.36 -11.81
CA TRP A 129 0.52 8.91 -10.73
C TRP A 129 -0.89 9.50 -10.80
N ALA A 130 -1.04 10.69 -11.38
CA ALA A 130 -2.31 11.41 -11.36
C ALA A 130 -3.45 10.57 -11.95
N SER A 131 -3.22 9.89 -13.08
CA SER A 131 -4.23 9.03 -13.71
C SER A 131 -4.67 7.89 -12.79
N TYR A 132 -3.72 7.14 -12.23
CA TYR A 132 -4.01 6.01 -11.35
C TYR A 132 -4.72 6.44 -10.06
N VAL A 133 -4.19 7.46 -9.37
CA VAL A 133 -4.73 7.91 -8.07
C VAL A 133 -6.12 8.50 -8.24
N TYR A 134 -6.40 9.24 -9.31
CA TYR A 134 -7.73 9.80 -9.55
C TYR A 134 -8.77 8.74 -9.94
N GLN A 135 -8.35 7.62 -10.52
CA GLN A 135 -9.24 6.49 -10.82
C GLN A 135 -9.55 5.62 -9.60
N ASN A 136 -8.60 5.49 -8.66
CA ASN A 136 -8.69 4.52 -7.55
C ASN A 136 -8.97 5.12 -6.17
N THR A 137 -9.18 6.43 -6.07
CA THR A 137 -9.49 7.11 -4.80
C THR A 137 -10.74 7.99 -4.92
N VAL A 138 -11.23 8.56 -3.83
CA VAL A 138 -12.31 9.57 -3.85
C VAL A 138 -11.77 11.00 -4.00
N PRO A 139 -12.58 11.98 -4.48
CA PRO A 139 -12.11 13.36 -4.66
C PRO A 139 -11.50 14.03 -3.41
N ALA A 140 -11.98 13.68 -2.22
CA ALA A 140 -11.47 14.23 -0.95
C ALA A 140 -10.16 13.57 -0.45
N CYS A 141 -9.59 12.64 -1.23
CA CYS A 141 -8.38 11.90 -0.86
C CYS A 141 -7.17 12.83 -0.67
N ALA A 142 -6.42 12.62 0.42
CA ALA A 142 -5.23 13.41 0.73
C ALA A 142 -4.10 13.22 -0.30
N LEU A 143 -3.94 12.01 -0.85
CA LEU A 143 -2.92 11.73 -1.87
C LEU A 143 -3.13 12.56 -3.15
N ARG A 144 -4.37 12.84 -3.55
CA ARG A 144 -4.65 13.71 -4.70
C ARG A 144 -4.13 15.13 -4.47
N ARG A 145 -4.32 15.68 -3.26
CA ARG A 145 -3.81 17.00 -2.88
C ARG A 145 -2.28 17.01 -2.88
N LEU A 146 -1.65 15.99 -2.31
CA LEU A 146 -0.20 15.85 -2.29
C LEU A 146 0.41 15.83 -3.70
N ILE A 147 -0.21 15.12 -4.65
CA ILE A 147 0.26 15.10 -6.06
C ILE A 147 0.21 16.50 -6.66
N VAL A 148 -0.87 17.26 -6.42
CA VAL A 148 -0.97 18.65 -6.90
C VAL A 148 0.11 19.51 -6.26
N ASP A 149 0.30 19.39 -4.94
CA ASP A 149 1.31 20.16 -4.21
C ASP A 149 2.72 19.90 -4.75
N PHE A 150 3.06 18.68 -5.18
CA PHE A 150 4.38 18.42 -5.79
C PHE A 150 4.61 19.11 -7.14
N HIS A 151 3.58 19.54 -7.86
CA HIS A 151 3.70 20.10 -9.22
C HIS A 151 3.47 21.61 -9.30
N VAL A 152 2.95 22.22 -8.23
CA VAL A 152 2.59 23.64 -8.20
C VAL A 152 3.64 24.50 -7.47
N PHE A 153 4.54 23.87 -6.71
CA PHE A 153 5.67 24.52 -6.02
C PHE A 153 7.01 24.16 -6.67
#